data_AF-A0A0A9XX34-F1
#
_entry.id   AF-A0A0A9XX34-F1
#
_cell.length_a   1.000
_cell.length_b   1.000
_cell.length_c   1.000
_cell.angle_alpha   90.00
_cell.angle_beta   90.00
_cell.angle_gamma   90.00
#
_symmetry.space_group_name_H-M   'P 1'
#
loop_
_entity.id
_entity.type
_entity.pdbx_description
1 polymer ?
#
loop_
_entity_poly.entity_id
_entity_poly.type
_entity_poly.pdbx_seq_one_letter_code
_entity_poly.pdbx_strand_id
1 'polypeptide(L)'
;TRYTAVHTFDLFNEVATIARPPLDPTSKRPRSPATGFIVSVYKVFEGDDGEKFEKNWLYWTGARMIYKSLPKSVGLRRITLHKSVSNGDKLYLLLVECSNFLHDLTAAAVLIPALRARLCGYTGLYRTTAVF
;
A
#
# COMPACT_ATOMS: atom_id res chain seq x y z
N THR A 1 11.07 -5.10 -31.55
CA THR A 1 11.98 -5.02 -30.40
C THR A 1 11.27 -5.61 -29.19
N ARG A 2 11.81 -6.64 -28.52
CA ARG A 2 11.18 -7.22 -27.31
C ARG A 2 11.38 -6.25 -26.13
N TYR A 3 10.31 -5.91 -25.43
CA TYR A 3 10.37 -5.10 -24.21
C TYR A 3 11.05 -5.91 -23.10
N THR A 4 12.18 -5.43 -22.60
CA THR A 4 12.86 -5.98 -21.41
C THR A 4 12.71 -4.99 -20.28
N ALA A 5 12.00 -5.38 -19.22
CA ALA A 5 11.93 -4.60 -17.97
C ALA A 5 12.90 -5.19 -16.95
N VAL A 6 13.67 -4.33 -16.29
CA VAL A 6 14.46 -4.72 -15.12
C VAL A 6 13.50 -4.81 -13.93
N HIS A 7 13.32 -6.01 -13.40
CA HIS A 7 12.50 -6.23 -12.21
C HIS A 7 13.38 -6.13 -10.97
N THR A 8 12.95 -5.34 -9.98
CA THR A 8 13.58 -5.29 -8.67
C THR A 8 12.89 -6.28 -7.73
N PHE A 9 13.69 -7.18 -7.14
CA PHE A 9 13.24 -8.11 -6.10
C PHE A 9 13.93 -7.74 -4.78
N ASP A 10 13.15 -7.68 -3.71
CA ASP A 10 13.66 -7.28 -2.39
C ASP A 10 12.82 -7.91 -1.27
N LEU A 11 13.39 -7.95 -0.07
CA LEU A 11 12.69 -8.32 1.16
C LEU A 11 12.21 -7.07 1.86
N PHE A 12 11.01 -7.13 2.44
CA PHE A 12 10.36 -5.99 3.08
C PHE A 12 9.94 -6.32 4.51
N ASN A 13 10.36 -5.48 5.46
CA ASN A 13 9.95 -5.56 6.85
C ASN A 13 8.80 -4.58 7.12
N GLU A 14 7.81 -5.02 7.88
CA GLU A 14 6.72 -4.16 8.35
C GLU A 14 7.26 -3.15 9.38
N VAL A 15 7.05 -1.86 9.13
CA VAL A 15 7.53 -0.77 10.01
C VAL A 15 6.38 -0.06 10.73
N ALA A 16 5.18 -0.06 10.17
CA ALA A 16 3.99 0.52 10.79
C ALA A 16 2.71 -0.15 10.29
N THR A 17 1.70 -0.21 11.16
CA THR A 17 0.38 -0.79 10.86
C THR A 17 -0.74 0.03 11.50
N ILE A 18 -1.82 0.26 10.74
CA ILE A 18 -3.13 0.70 11.23
C ILE A 18 -4.15 -0.38 10.87
N ALA A 19 -4.89 -0.84 11.86
CA ALA A 19 -5.72 -2.03 11.79
C ALA A 19 -7.06 -1.77 12.50
N ARG A 20 -8.20 -2.06 11.86
CA ARG A 20 -9.52 -2.02 12.55
C ARG A 20 -9.74 -3.28 13.39
N PRO A 21 -9.95 -3.18 14.72
CA PRO A 21 -10.26 -4.35 15.56
C PRO A 21 -11.55 -5.07 15.11
N PRO A 22 -11.71 -6.37 15.41
CA PRO A 22 -10.68 -7.29 15.88
C PRO A 22 -9.86 -7.78 14.66
N LEU A 23 -8.55 -7.53 14.70
CA LEU A 23 -7.62 -8.09 13.73
C LEU A 23 -6.74 -9.08 14.47
N ASP A 24 -6.78 -10.32 14.00
CA ASP A 24 -5.74 -11.28 14.29
C ASP A 24 -4.45 -10.76 13.61
N PRO A 25 -3.41 -10.37 14.38
CA PRO A 25 -2.18 -9.83 13.81
C PRO A 25 -1.46 -10.85 12.91
N THR A 26 -1.78 -12.14 13.02
CA THR A 26 -1.12 -13.22 12.28
C THR A 26 -1.78 -13.51 10.92
N SER A 27 -3.06 -13.16 10.73
CA SER A 27 -3.77 -13.44 9.49
C SER A 27 -3.46 -12.38 8.43
N LYS A 28 -2.43 -12.63 7.63
CA LYS A 28 -2.08 -11.83 6.43
C LYS A 28 -2.72 -12.35 5.14
N ARG A 29 -3.56 -13.39 5.23
CA ARG A 29 -4.25 -13.96 4.06
C ARG A 29 -5.48 -13.14 3.70
N PRO A 30 -5.75 -12.95 2.39
CA PRO A 30 -7.02 -12.41 1.93
C PRO A 30 -8.16 -13.27 2.47
N ARG A 31 -9.14 -12.64 3.13
CA ARG A 31 -10.27 -13.36 3.75
C ARG A 31 -11.33 -13.83 2.76
N SER A 32 -11.42 -13.19 1.59
CA SER A 32 -12.42 -13.50 0.59
C SER A 32 -11.89 -13.22 -0.82
N PRO A 33 -12.52 -13.79 -1.87
CA PRO A 33 -12.23 -13.44 -3.25
C PRO A 33 -12.49 -11.97 -3.59
N ALA A 34 -13.29 -11.26 -2.78
CA ALA A 34 -13.59 -9.84 -2.96
C ALA A 34 -12.51 -8.91 -2.39
N THR A 35 -11.53 -9.47 -1.66
CA THR A 35 -10.42 -8.71 -1.10
C THR A 35 -9.56 -8.14 -2.22
N GLY A 36 -9.19 -6.86 -2.08
CA GLY A 36 -8.26 -6.20 -2.97
C GLY A 36 -7.36 -5.24 -2.22
N PHE A 37 -6.35 -4.76 -2.94
CA PHE A 37 -5.26 -4.00 -2.38
C PHE A 37 -5.03 -2.71 -3.17
N ILE A 38 -4.81 -1.63 -2.45
CA ILE A 38 -4.13 -0.45 -3.00
C ILE A 38 -2.67 -0.58 -2.58
N VAL A 39 -1.77 -0.59 -3.56
CA VAL A 39 -0.33 -0.70 -3.31
C VAL A 39 0.34 0.56 -3.85
N SER A 40 1.14 1.21 -3.02
CA SER A 40 1.97 2.34 -3.43
C SER A 40 3.43 2.08 -3.13
N VAL A 41 4.29 2.38 -4.12
CA VAL A 41 5.75 2.20 -4.01
C VAL A 41 6.43 3.56 -3.89
N TYR A 42 7.39 3.66 -2.97
CA TYR A 42 8.18 4.87 -2.73
C TYR A 42 9.66 4.52 -2.76
N LYS A 43 10.47 5.47 -3.21
CA LYS A 43 11.92 5.40 -3.15
C LYS A 43 12.42 6.63 -2.40
N VAL A 44 13.13 6.41 -1.30
CA VAL A 44 13.84 7.44 -0.55
C VAL A 44 15.31 7.27 -0.88
N PHE A 45 15.92 8.32 -1.45
CA PHE A 45 17.30 8.26 -1.87
C PHE A 45 18.25 8.27 -0.67
N GLU A 46 19.40 7.64 -0.83
CA GLU A 46 20.45 7.70 0.19
C GLU A 46 20.89 9.16 0.44
N GLY A 47 20.97 9.56 1.71
CA GLY A 47 21.25 10.94 2.11
C GLY A 47 20.00 11.78 2.41
N ASP A 48 18.80 11.36 1.99
CA ASP A 48 17.55 11.96 2.42
C ASP A 48 17.15 11.47 3.84
N ASP A 49 16.38 12.29 4.56
CA ASP A 49 15.94 12.01 5.94
C ASP A 49 14.82 10.93 5.99
N GLY A 50 15.24 9.67 5.90
CA GLY A 50 14.37 8.51 6.01
C GLY A 50 13.66 8.38 7.36
N GLU A 51 14.26 8.86 8.45
CA GLU A 51 13.62 8.86 9.77
C GLU A 51 12.44 9.83 9.81
N LYS A 52 12.58 11.01 9.21
CA LYS A 52 11.47 11.97 9.06
C LYS A 52 10.37 11.44 8.16
N PHE A 53 10.71 10.67 7.12
CA PHE A 53 9.71 9.97 6.31
C PHE A 53 8.91 8.98 7.17
N GLU A 54 9.58 8.09 7.91
CA GLU A 54 8.93 7.09 8.76
C GLU A 54 8.09 7.73 9.87
N LYS A 55 8.61 8.77 10.55
CA LYS A 55 7.88 9.49 11.61
C LYS A 55 6.60 10.16 11.10
N ASN A 56 6.57 10.56 9.82
CA ASN A 56 5.45 11.27 9.20
C ASN A 56 4.76 10.44 8.10
N TRP A 57 4.92 9.12 8.12
CA TRP A 57 4.56 8.25 7.00
C TRP A 57 3.12 8.42 6.55
N LEU A 58 2.18 8.65 7.47
CA LEU A 58 0.77 8.85 7.16
C LEU A 58 0.50 10.00 6.19
N TYR A 59 1.31 11.05 6.27
CA TYR A 59 1.21 12.22 5.42
C TYR A 59 1.91 11.99 4.07
N TRP A 60 3.17 11.55 4.11
CA TRP A 60 4.00 11.37 2.91
C TRP A 60 3.47 10.27 1.99
N THR A 61 2.98 9.18 2.56
CA THR A 61 2.41 8.06 1.81
C THR A 61 0.96 8.28 1.39
N GLY A 62 0.32 9.37 1.81
CA GLY A 62 -1.10 9.59 1.57
C GLY A 62 -2.04 8.63 2.33
N ALA A 63 -1.52 7.77 3.20
CA ALA A 63 -2.33 6.84 4.01
C ALA A 63 -3.42 7.55 4.82
N ARG A 64 -3.15 8.77 5.32
CA ARG A 64 -4.17 9.60 6.01
C ARG A 64 -5.33 9.97 5.08
N MET A 65 -5.05 10.28 3.82
CA MET A 65 -6.07 10.62 2.83
C MET A 65 -6.90 9.39 2.48
N ILE A 66 -6.24 8.23 2.28
CA ILE A 66 -6.92 6.95 2.05
C ILE A 66 -7.85 6.63 3.21
N TYR A 67 -7.33 6.66 4.45
CA TYR A 67 -8.13 6.36 5.64
C TYR A 67 -9.39 7.22 5.75
N LYS A 68 -9.31 8.50 5.37
CA LYS A 68 -10.43 9.45 5.44
C LYS A 68 -11.41 9.37 4.26
N SER A 69 -10.89 9.14 3.06
CA SER A 69 -11.63 9.33 1.81
C SER A 69 -12.13 8.02 1.22
N LEU A 70 -11.58 6.89 1.68
CA LEU A 70 -11.99 5.59 1.21
C LEU A 70 -13.42 5.28 1.70
N PRO A 71 -14.34 4.93 0.80
CA PRO A 71 -15.71 4.59 1.15
C PRO A 71 -15.78 3.48 2.20
N LYS A 72 -16.79 3.51 3.07
CA LYS A 72 -17.01 2.40 4.01
C LYS A 72 -17.37 1.09 3.29
N SER A 73 -18.00 1.18 2.10
CA SER A 73 -18.44 0.04 1.28
C SER A 73 -17.30 -0.90 0.90
N VAL A 74 -16.11 -0.36 0.57
CA VAL A 74 -14.95 -1.18 0.18
C VAL A 74 -14.33 -1.95 1.35
N GLY A 75 -14.69 -1.58 2.60
CA GLY A 75 -14.32 -2.34 3.79
C GLY A 75 -12.84 -2.25 4.14
N LEU A 76 -12.32 -1.04 4.40
CA LEU A 76 -10.95 -0.83 4.86
C LEU A 76 -10.64 -1.69 6.10
N ARG A 77 -9.68 -2.61 5.97
CA ARG A 77 -9.25 -3.50 7.06
C ARG A 77 -7.95 -3.03 7.69
N ARG A 78 -6.94 -2.83 6.85
CA ARG A 78 -5.58 -2.62 7.30
C ARG A 78 -4.80 -1.72 6.35
N ILE A 79 -3.94 -0.88 6.91
CA ILE A 79 -2.94 -0.10 6.20
C ILE A 79 -1.59 -0.47 6.82
N THR A 80 -0.65 -0.97 6.03
CA THR A 80 0.69 -1.32 6.50
C THR A 80 1.74 -0.62 5.64
N LEU A 81 2.79 -0.13 6.31
CA LEU A 81 3.99 0.38 5.66
C LEU A 81 5.10 -0.66 5.84
N HIS A 82 5.76 -0.98 4.74
CA HIS A 82 6.95 -1.83 4.76
C HIS A 82 8.14 -1.11 4.16
N LYS A 83 9.33 -1.48 4.62
CA LYS A 83 10.63 -0.95 4.22
C LYS A 83 11.53 -2.06 3.69
N SER A 84 12.26 -1.80 2.63
CA SER A 84 13.22 -2.76 2.08
C SER A 84 14.39 -3.05 3.03
N VAL A 85 14.88 -4.28 3.00
CA VAL A 85 16.05 -4.73 3.77
C VAL A 85 17.36 -4.41 3.03
N SER A 86 17.30 -4.13 1.73
CA SER A 86 18.45 -3.78 0.89
C SER A 86 19.30 -2.61 1.41
N ASN A 87 20.59 -2.66 1.09
CA ASN A 87 21.54 -1.57 1.33
C ASN A 87 21.45 -0.52 0.20
N GLY A 88 21.66 0.76 0.53
CA GLY A 88 21.48 1.90 -0.39
C GLY A 88 20.08 2.52 -0.30
N ASP A 89 19.54 2.95 -1.45
CA ASP A 89 18.22 3.58 -1.56
C ASP A 89 17.13 2.73 -0.90
N LYS A 90 16.32 3.36 -0.04
CA LYS A 90 15.26 2.66 0.70
C LYS A 90 13.98 2.66 -0.10
N LEU A 91 13.49 1.46 -0.42
CA LEU A 91 12.17 1.28 -1.01
C LEU A 91 11.14 1.09 0.10
N TYR A 92 9.99 1.75 -0.04
CA TYR A 92 8.86 1.54 0.85
C TYR A 92 7.65 1.07 0.05
N LEU A 93 6.86 0.21 0.69
CA LEU A 93 5.59 -0.29 0.18
C LEU A 93 4.48 0.05 1.16
N LEU A 94 3.52 0.86 0.73
CA LEU A 94 2.26 1.04 1.42
C LEU A 94 1.27 0.01 0.87
N LEU A 95 0.77 -0.88 1.73
CA LEU A 95 -0.29 -1.83 1.41
C LEU A 95 -1.56 -1.44 2.14
N VAL A 96 -2.64 -1.28 1.40
CA VAL A 96 -3.98 -1.03 1.95
C VAL A 96 -4.88 -2.19 1.58
N GLU A 97 -5.32 -2.94 2.58
CA GLU A 97 -6.21 -4.09 2.42
C GLU A 97 -7.66 -3.70 2.63
N CYS A 98 -8.51 -4.08 1.69
CA CYS A 98 -9.94 -3.82 1.69
C CYS A 98 -10.72 -5.12 1.42
N SER A 99 -11.71 -5.43 2.24
CA SER A 99 -12.41 -6.74 2.18
C SER A 99 -13.38 -6.88 1.01
N ASN A 100 -13.97 -5.77 0.56
CA ASN A 100 -15.02 -5.75 -0.48
C ASN A 100 -14.56 -4.98 -1.72
N PHE A 101 -13.24 -4.86 -1.91
CA PHE A 101 -12.63 -3.99 -2.88
C PHE A 101 -13.09 -4.25 -4.31
N LEU A 102 -13.29 -5.53 -4.67
CA LEU A 102 -13.72 -5.91 -6.02
C LEU A 102 -15.21 -5.71 -6.27
N HIS A 103 -16.02 -5.55 -5.22
CA HIS A 103 -17.45 -5.22 -5.37
C HIS A 103 -17.68 -3.75 -5.69
N ASP A 104 -16.78 -2.87 -5.25
CA ASP A 104 -16.87 -1.42 -5.43
C ASP A 104 -15.51 -0.83 -5.85
N LEU A 105 -14.97 -1.35 -6.97
CA LEU A 105 -13.68 -0.96 -7.49
C LEU A 105 -13.66 0.51 -7.92
N THR A 106 -14.76 0.97 -8.51
CA THR A 106 -14.90 2.35 -9.04
C THR A 106 -14.71 3.38 -7.94
N ALA A 107 -15.32 3.17 -6.77
CA ALA A 107 -15.22 4.15 -5.69
C ALA A 107 -13.79 4.23 -5.10
N ALA A 108 -13.02 3.15 -5.16
CA ALA A 108 -11.59 3.18 -4.82
C ALA A 108 -10.73 3.79 -5.95
N ALA A 109 -11.06 3.52 -7.22
CA ALA A 109 -10.31 4.01 -8.38
C ALA A 109 -10.29 5.55 -8.47
N VAL A 110 -11.35 6.21 -8.00
CA VAL A 110 -11.43 7.69 -7.92
C VAL A 110 -10.32 8.30 -7.05
N LEU A 111 -9.78 7.56 -6.07
CA LEU A 111 -8.70 8.06 -5.21
C LEU A 111 -7.32 8.00 -5.86
N ILE A 112 -7.15 7.18 -6.91
CA ILE A 112 -5.85 6.95 -7.53
C ILE A 112 -5.30 8.21 -8.21
N PRO A 113 -6.09 8.97 -9.00
CA PRO A 113 -5.64 10.26 -9.53
C PRO A 113 -5.25 11.25 -8.41
N ALA A 114 -6.00 11.30 -7.32
CA ALA A 114 -5.71 12.20 -6.20
C ALA A 114 -4.40 11.84 -5.48
N LEU A 115 -4.10 10.55 -5.31
CA LEU A 115 -2.83 10.08 -4.74
C LEU A 115 -1.65 10.39 -5.66
N ARG A 116 -1.82 10.18 -6.97
CA ARG A 116 -0.80 10.49 -7.98
C ARG A 116 -0.51 11.98 -8.06
N ALA A 117 -1.54 12.82 -8.04
CA ALA A 117 -1.38 14.28 -8.07
C ALA A 117 -0.62 14.82 -6.85
N ARG A 118 -0.69 14.10 -5.72
CA ARG A 118 0.03 14.45 -4.47
C ARG A 118 1.44 13.84 -4.38
N LEU A 119 1.90 13.17 -5.45
CA LEU A 119 3.18 12.47 -5.49
C LEU A 119 3.32 11.45 -4.34
N CYS A 120 2.22 10.83 -3.92
CA CYS A 120 2.21 9.77 -2.91
C CYS A 120 2.68 8.42 -3.49
N GLY A 121 3.80 8.43 -4.21
CA GLY A 121 4.40 7.24 -4.82
C GLY A 121 3.68 6.73 -6.07
N TYR A 122 4.20 5.61 -6.58
CA TYR A 122 3.60 4.90 -7.70
C TYR A 122 2.49 3.98 -7.19
N THR A 123 1.24 4.47 -7.30
CA THR A 123 0.06 3.76 -6.80
C THR A 123 -0.67 2.96 -7.88
N GLY A 124 -1.03 1.72 -7.54
CA GLY A 124 -1.84 0.81 -8.34
C GLY A 124 -2.86 0.04 -7.52
N LEU A 125 -3.80 -0.59 -8.23
CA LEU A 125 -4.84 -1.46 -7.67
C LEU A 125 -4.53 -2.91 -8.00
N TYR A 126 -4.62 -3.78 -7.01
CA TYR A 126 -4.23 -5.18 -7.12
C TYR A 126 -5.33 -6.08 -6.55
N ARG A 127 -5.52 -7.23 -7.18
CA ARG A 127 -6.34 -8.32 -6.67
C ARG A 127 -5.47 -9.54 -6.41
N THR A 128 -5.92 -10.42 -5.54
CA THR A 128 -5.26 -11.72 -5.35
C THR A 128 -5.61 -12.65 -6.50
N THR A 129 -4.61 -13.32 -7.05
CA THR A 129 -4.78 -14.38 -8.05
C THR A 129 -4.87 -15.76 -7.40
N ALA A 130 -4.32 -15.92 -6.18
CA ALA A 130 -4.42 -17.13 -5.41
C ALA A 130 -5.83 -17.28 -4.82
N VAL A 131 -6.49 -18.38 -5.19
CA VAL A 131 -7.67 -18.92 -4.50
C VAL A 131 -7.11 -19.81 -3.39
N PHE A 132 -7.32 -19.45 -2.13
CA PHE A 132 -6.88 -20.25 -0.97
C PHE A 132 -8.04 -21.10 -0.45
#